data_AF-A0ABD6FZH6-F1
#
_entry.id   AF-A0ABD6FZH6-F1
#
_cell.length_a   1.000
_cell.length_b   1.000
_cell.length_c   1.000
_cell.angle_alpha   90.00
_cell.angle_beta   90.00
_cell.angle_gamma   90.00
#
_symmetry.space_group_name_H-M   'P 1'
#
loop_
_entity.id
_entity.type
_entity.pdbx_description
1 polymer ?
#
loop_
_entity_poly.entity_id
_entity_poly.type
_entity_poly.pdbx_seq_one_letter_code
_entity_poly.pdbx_strand_id
1 'polypeptide(L)'
;RPYAMPADHPTLEVAARVLEELYGKPAPTVRMGGTVPVAELFSSILGTWFLYYSFGDPDTRLHAPNEFIRTGTIPRAVKGYYRLLEALGQEG
;
A
#
# COMPACT_ATOMS: atom_id res chain seq x y z
N ARG A 1 2.23 -19.85 -2.24
CA ARG A 1 0.82 -19.71 -1.76
C ARG A 1 0.35 -18.30 -2.11
N PRO A 2 -0.96 -18.03 -2.32
CA PRO A 2 -1.41 -16.65 -2.45
C PRO A 2 -1.10 -15.91 -1.16
N TYR A 3 -0.51 -14.72 -1.27
CA TYR A 3 -0.15 -13.92 -0.11
C TYR A 3 -1.41 -13.27 0.50
N ALA A 4 -1.50 -13.29 1.83
CA ALA A 4 -2.54 -12.63 2.59
C ALA A 4 -2.00 -12.26 3.98
N MET A 5 -1.93 -10.96 4.24
CA MET A 5 -1.66 -10.40 5.57
C MET A 5 -2.92 -10.54 6.46
N PRO A 6 -2.79 -10.72 7.78
CA PRO A 6 -3.92 -10.70 8.70
C PRO A 6 -4.67 -9.37 8.58
N ALA A 7 -6.00 -9.43 8.49
CA ALA A 7 -6.83 -8.25 8.26
C ALA A 7 -6.86 -7.29 9.46
N ASP A 8 -6.52 -7.79 10.65
CA ASP A 8 -6.44 -7.11 11.94
C ASP A 8 -5.01 -6.67 12.29
N HIS A 9 -4.05 -6.80 11.37
CA HIS A 9 -2.68 -6.38 11.65
C HIS A 9 -2.61 -4.85 11.80
N PRO A 10 -2.03 -4.30 12.89
CA PRO A 10 -2.12 -2.89 13.26
C PRO A 10 -1.60 -1.94 12.15
N THR A 11 -0.56 -2.34 11.43
CA THR A 11 -0.02 -1.60 10.29
C THR A 11 -1.06 -1.29 9.18
N LEU A 12 -2.10 -2.10 9.01
CA LEU A 12 -3.18 -1.79 8.07
C LEU A 12 -4.02 -0.61 8.53
N GLU A 13 -4.28 -0.48 9.84
CA GLU A 13 -5.00 0.65 10.42
C GLU A 13 -4.20 1.94 10.28
N VAL A 14 -2.88 1.88 10.55
CA VAL A 14 -1.97 3.01 10.34
C VAL A 14 -2.00 3.48 8.89
N ALA A 15 -1.88 2.54 7.94
CA ALA A 15 -1.91 2.85 6.52
C ALA A 15 -3.26 3.43 6.10
N ALA A 16 -4.37 2.89 6.62
CA ALA A 16 -5.71 3.38 6.34
C ALA A 16 -5.90 4.82 6.84
N ARG A 17 -5.47 5.12 8.07
CA ARG A 17 -5.50 6.47 8.65
C ARG A 17 -4.71 7.47 7.81
N VAL A 18 -3.48 7.12 7.42
CA VAL A 18 -2.64 7.98 6.57
C VAL A 18 -3.31 8.23 5.21
N LEU A 19 -3.90 7.21 4.59
CA LEU A 19 -4.62 7.37 3.33
C LEU A 19 -5.88 8.22 3.50
N GLU A 20 -6.62 8.05 4.59
CA GLU A 20 -7.79 8.87 4.89
C GLU A 20 -7.43 10.35 5.04
N GLU A 21 -6.35 10.67 5.74
CA GLU A 21 -5.83 12.05 5.84
C GLU A 21 -5.39 12.62 4.49
N LEU A 22 -4.82 11.80 3.60
CA LEU A 22 -4.37 12.24 2.27
C LEU A 22 -5.52 12.47 1.28
N TYR A 23 -6.58 11.68 1.39
CA TYR A 23 -7.67 11.63 0.42
C TYR A 23 -9.00 12.20 0.93
N GLY A 24 -9.10 12.50 2.23
CA GLY A 24 -10.30 13.05 2.87
C GLY A 24 -11.48 12.09 2.92
N LYS A 25 -11.23 10.78 2.82
CA LYS A 25 -12.27 9.74 2.84
C LYS A 25 -11.71 8.42 3.36
N PRO A 26 -12.54 7.55 3.97
CA PRO A 26 -12.10 6.26 4.47
C PRO A 26 -11.41 5.41 3.39
N ALA A 27 -10.28 4.79 3.76
CA ALA A 27 -9.52 3.92 2.87
C ALA A 27 -9.97 2.45 3.06
N PRO A 28 -10.58 1.80 2.04
CA PRO A 28 -10.99 0.41 2.16
C PRO A 28 -9.79 -0.54 2.09
N THR A 29 -9.82 -1.59 2.89
CA THR A 29 -8.92 -2.74 2.70
C THR A 29 -9.41 -3.57 1.52
N VAL A 30 -8.54 -3.80 0.53
CA VAL A 30 -8.89 -4.54 -0.69
C VAL A 30 -7.91 -5.69 -0.94
N ARG A 31 -8.35 -6.67 -1.73
CA ARG A 31 -7.48 -7.69 -2.32
C ARG A 31 -7.33 -7.43 -3.82
N MET A 32 -6.15 -7.70 -4.36
CA MET A 32 -5.84 -7.52 -5.77
C MET A 32 -5.41 -8.85 -6.40
N GLY A 33 -5.77 -9.08 -7.66
CA GLY A 33 -5.39 -10.29 -8.41
C GLY A 33 -3.95 -10.30 -8.93
N GLY A 34 -3.21 -9.20 -8.77
CA GLY A 34 -1.79 -9.13 -9.12
C GLY A 34 -0.95 -10.07 -8.25
N THR A 35 0.13 -10.59 -8.81
CA THR A 35 1.07 -11.47 -8.09
C THR A 35 2.42 -10.78 -7.93
N VAL A 36 2.86 -10.62 -6.68
CA VAL A 36 4.20 -10.12 -6.34
C VAL A 36 4.85 -11.18 -5.43
N PRO A 37 5.61 -12.14 -6.00
CA PRO A 37 6.07 -13.33 -5.27
C PRO A 37 6.90 -13.02 -4.01
N VAL A 38 7.63 -11.91 -4.01
CA VAL A 38 8.49 -11.53 -2.88
C VAL A 38 7.71 -11.27 -1.58
N ALA A 39 6.42 -10.92 -1.64
CA ALA A 39 5.64 -10.62 -0.43
C ALA A 39 5.53 -11.83 0.51
N GLU A 40 5.44 -13.05 -0.03
CA GLU A 40 5.41 -14.27 0.79
C GLU A 40 6.76 -14.54 1.48
N LEU A 41 7.86 -14.17 0.83
CA LEU A 41 9.21 -14.35 1.35
C LEU A 41 9.47 -13.54 2.63
N PHE A 42 8.78 -12.41 2.82
CA PHE A 42 8.87 -11.64 4.07
C PHE A 42 8.38 -12.47 5.27
N SER A 43 7.29 -13.21 5.10
CA SER A 43 6.78 -14.06 6.17
C SER A 43 7.63 -15.32 6.34
N SER A 44 8.00 -15.99 5.26
CA SER A 44 8.70 -17.28 5.33
C SER A 44 10.18 -17.17 5.72
N ILE A 45 10.84 -16.04 5.41
CA ILE A 45 12.27 -15.83 5.70
C ILE A 45 12.48 -14.89 6.90
N LEU A 46 11.76 -13.76 6.93
CA LEU A 46 12.00 -12.70 7.91
C LEU A 46 11.02 -12.76 9.09
N GLY A 47 10.00 -13.62 9.04
CA GLY A 47 8.98 -13.73 10.09
C GLY A 47 8.12 -12.47 10.24
N THR A 48 8.01 -11.65 9.18
CA THR A 48 7.25 -10.38 9.21
C THR A 48 6.25 -10.28 8.05
N TRP A 49 5.32 -9.35 8.15
CA TRP A 49 4.32 -9.11 7.12
C TRP A 49 4.75 -8.05 6.12
N PHE A 50 4.40 -8.26 4.85
CA PHE A 50 4.56 -7.31 3.76
C PHE A 50 3.29 -6.46 3.58
N LEU A 51 3.38 -5.16 3.83
CA LEU A 51 2.30 -4.23 3.55
C LEU A 51 2.33 -3.80 2.08
N TYR A 52 1.21 -3.99 1.37
CA TYR A 52 1.01 -3.30 0.09
C TYR A 52 0.47 -1.89 0.33
N TYR A 53 1.28 -0.90 -0.02
CA TYR A 53 0.92 0.51 0.03
C TYR A 53 1.27 1.15 -1.30
N SER A 54 0.27 1.55 -2.10
CA SER A 54 0.48 1.98 -3.49
C SER A 54 -0.50 3.07 -3.89
N PHE A 55 -0.14 3.82 -4.93
CA PHE A 55 -0.89 4.98 -5.43
C PHE A 55 -1.30 4.83 -6.90
N GLY A 56 -1.34 3.60 -7.40
CA GLY A 56 -1.80 3.32 -8.76
C GLY A 56 -3.33 3.42 -8.85
N ASP A 57 -3.83 4.20 -9.79
CA ASP A 57 -5.26 4.26 -10.09
C ASP A 57 -5.65 3.11 -11.03
N PRO A 58 -6.89 2.58 -10.96
CA PRO A 58 -7.29 1.38 -11.72
C PRO A 58 -7.29 1.57 -13.25
N ASP A 59 -7.31 2.81 -13.73
CA ASP A 59 -7.40 3.15 -15.16
C ASP A 59 -6.05 3.50 -15.80
N THR A 60 -4.93 3.35 -15.08
CA THR A 60 -3.58 3.71 -15.57
C THR A 60 -3.01 2.76 -16.61
N ARG A 61 -3.74 1.67 -16.94
CA ARG A 61 -3.36 0.70 -17.98
C ARG A 61 -2.00 0.06 -17.73
N LEU A 62 -1.72 -0.30 -16.48
CA LEU A 62 -0.49 -1.01 -16.10
C LEU A 62 -0.25 -2.21 -17.04
N HIS A 63 0.93 -2.26 -17.67
CA HIS A 63 1.34 -3.27 -18.66
C HIS A 63 0.55 -3.28 -19.99
N ALA A 64 -0.11 -2.18 -20.35
CA ALA A 64 -0.85 -2.05 -21.60
C ALA A 64 -0.47 -0.74 -22.34
N PRO A 65 -0.75 -0.62 -23.66
CA PRO A 65 -0.47 0.61 -24.39
C PRO A 65 -1.15 1.84 -23.76
N ASN A 66 -0.47 2.98 -23.84
CA ASN A 66 -0.89 4.23 -23.18
C ASN A 66 -0.97 4.12 -21.65
N GLU A 67 -0.08 3.31 -21.05
CA GLU A 67 0.18 3.36 -19.60
C GLU A 67 0.58 4.77 -19.19
N PHE A 68 0.01 5.27 -18.08
CA PHE A 68 0.29 6.62 -17.61
C PHE A 68 0.22 6.72 -16.09
N ILE A 69 0.80 7.80 -15.58
CA ILE A 69 0.60 8.24 -14.20
C ILE A 69 0.09 9.67 -14.20
N ARG A 70 -0.85 9.99 -13.31
CA ARG A 70 -1.29 11.39 -13.12
C ARG A 70 -0.18 12.15 -12.43
N THR A 71 0.16 13.34 -12.93
CA THR A 71 1.24 14.16 -12.36
C THR A 71 1.01 14.50 -10.89
N GLY A 72 -0.26 14.69 -10.47
CA GLY A 72 -0.63 14.91 -9.07
C GLY A 72 -0.47 13.69 -8.16
N THR A 73 -0.32 12.47 -8.71
CA THR A 73 -0.12 11.25 -7.92
C THR A 73 1.28 11.19 -7.33
N ILE A 74 2.31 11.65 -8.06
CA ILE A 74 3.71 11.61 -7.59
C ILE A 74 3.91 12.36 -6.26
N PRO A 75 3.59 13.67 -6.14
CA PRO A 75 3.78 14.39 -4.88
C PRO A 75 2.89 13.84 -3.76
N ARG A 76 1.70 13.33 -4.08
CA ARG A 76 0.82 12.68 -3.10
C ARG A 76 1.43 11.39 -2.57
N ALA A 77 2.00 10.56 -3.45
CA ALA A 77 2.65 9.31 -3.08
C ALA A 77 3.86 9.57 -2.18
N VAL A 78 4.72 10.53 -2.55
CA VAL A 78 5.88 10.93 -1.72
C VAL A 78 5.42 11.37 -0.33
N LYS A 79 4.43 12.26 -0.25
CA LYS A 79 3.85 12.68 1.04
C LYS A 79 3.29 11.49 1.82
N GLY A 80 2.63 10.56 1.14
CA GLY A 80 2.02 9.41 1.79
C GLY A 80 3.01 8.38 2.31
N TYR A 81 4.13 8.14 1.62
CA TYR A 81 5.21 7.30 2.15
C TYR A 81 5.89 7.96 3.35
N TYR A 82 6.15 9.27 3.29
CA TYR A 82 6.71 10.00 4.42
C TYR A 82 5.80 9.90 5.66
N ARG A 83 4.50 10.16 5.51
CA ARG A 83 3.53 10.06 6.62
C ARG A 83 3.38 8.64 7.16
N LEU A 84 3.42 7.64 6.30
CA LEU A 84 3.38 6.23 6.72
C LEU A 84 4.60 5.88 7.59
N LEU A 85 5.80 6.23 7.13
CA LEU A 85 7.04 5.96 7.89
C LEU A 85 7.08 6.73 9.22
N GLU A 86 6.64 8.00 9.22
CA GLU A 86 6.52 8.81 10.44
C GLU A 86 5.57 8.17 11.43
N ALA A 87 4.36 7.77 10.99
CA ALA A 87 3.36 7.14 11.86
C ALA A 87 3.85 5.80 12.43
N LEU A 88 4.47 4.95 11.61
CA LEU A 88 5.04 3.68 12.06
C LEU A 88 6.18 3.87 13.06
N GLY A 89 6.96 4.96 12.93
CA GLY A 89 8.04 5.28 13.87
C GLY A 89 7.57 5.79 15.23
N GLN A 90 6.31 6.22 15.37
CA GLN A 90 5.71 6.64 16.64
C GLN A 90 5.00 5.49 17.38
N GLU A 91 4.74 4.37 16.69
CA GLU A 91 4.08 3.19 17.25
C GLU A 91 5.08 2.13 17.76
N GLY A 92 6.39 2.45 17.77
CA GLY A 92 7.48 1.60 18.27
C GLY A 92 8.02 2.00 19.63
#